data_AF-A0A7V3KPH7-F1
#
_entry.id   AF-A0A7V3KPH7-F1
#
_cell.length_a   1.000
_cell.length_b   1.000
_cell.length_c   1.000
_cell.angle_alpha   90.00
_cell.angle_beta   90.00
_cell.angle_gamma   90.00
#
_symmetry.space_group_name_H-M   'P 1'
#
loop_
_entity.id
_entity.type
_entity.pdbx_description
1 polymer ?
#
loop_
_entity_poly.entity_id
_entity_poly.type
_entity_poly.pdbx_seq_one_letter_code
_entity_poly.pdbx_strand_id
1 'polypeptide(L)' 'FKALNLRYYESACNFILVDFGMDSDIPYNYLLRKGIIVRPVKNYGLPTSLRITVGTQEQNEKLIRAIKEFLGHGDS' A
#
# COMPACT_ATOMS: atom_id res chain seq x y z
N PHE A 1 8.10 8.58 -25.38
CA PHE A 1 8.95 9.71 -24.91
C PHE A 1 10.41 9.63 -25.37
N LYS A 2 11.07 8.46 -25.36
CA LYS A 2 12.47 8.30 -25.82
C LYS A 2 12.69 8.63 -27.31
N ALA A 3 11.73 8.32 -28.19
CA ALA A 3 11.80 8.63 -29.63
C ALA A 3 11.47 10.10 -29.99
N LEU A 4 10.99 10.89 -29.02
CA LEU A 4 10.56 12.29 -29.22
C LEU A 4 11.51 13.29 -28.53
N ASN A 5 12.57 12.81 -27.86
CA ASN A 5 13.53 13.63 -27.11
C ASN A 5 12.91 14.61 -26.08
N LEU A 6 11.73 14.27 -25.55
CA LEU A 6 11.03 15.06 -24.53
C LEU A 6 11.36 14.53 -23.14
N ARG A 7 11.67 15.44 -22.21
CA ARG A 7 11.79 15.11 -20.79
C ARG A 7 10.41 14.83 -20.22
N TYR A 8 10.23 13.65 -19.68
CA TYR A 8 9.04 13.25 -18.94
C TYR A 8 9.48 12.79 -17.56
N TYR A 9 8.63 13.03 -16.57
CA TYR A 9 8.72 12.40 -15.26
C TYR A 9 7.61 11.36 -15.22
N GLU A 10 7.94 10.11 -14.90
CA GLU A 10 6.94 9.07 -14.68
C GLU A 10 6.17 9.38 -13.39
N SER A 11 5.19 10.28 -13.45
CA SER A 11 4.26 10.51 -12.35
C SER A 11 3.10 9.54 -12.48
N ALA A 12 3.35 8.29 -12.13
CA ALA A 12 2.25 7.45 -11.72
C ALA A 12 1.95 7.83 -10.28
N CYS A 13 0.74 8.35 -10.03
CA CYS A 13 0.20 8.47 -8.68
C CYS A 13 0.00 7.04 -8.16
N ASN A 14 1.11 6.37 -7.84
CA ASN A 14 1.21 4.95 -7.54
C ASN A 14 0.82 4.71 -6.10
N PHE A 15 -0.24 5.33 -5.58
CA PHE A 15 -0.69 5.01 -4.26
C PHE A 15 -2.19 4.90 -4.17
N ILE A 16 -2.62 3.95 -3.35
CA ILE A 16 -3.99 3.77 -2.93
C ILE A 16 -4.08 4.10 -1.45
N LEU A 17 -5.22 4.65 -1.06
CA LEU A 17 -5.58 4.82 0.34
C LEU A 17 -6.51 3.67 0.72
N VAL A 18 -6.19 2.96 1.79
CA VAL A 18 -6.99 1.83 2.28
C VAL A 18 -7.36 2.11 3.73
N ASP A 19 -8.65 2.09 4.01
CA ASP A 19 -9.18 2.18 5.36
C ASP A 19 -9.32 0.77 5.97
N PHE A 20 -8.75 0.57 7.15
CA PHE A 20 -8.76 -0.72 7.84
C PHE A 20 -9.81 -0.78 8.97
N GLY A 21 -10.58 0.30 9.19
CA GLY A 21 -11.60 0.38 10.25
C GLY A 21 -11.05 0.26 11.68
N MET A 22 -9.73 0.30 11.85
CA MET A 22 -9.03 0.18 13.13
C MET A 22 -7.79 1.08 13.14
N ASP A 23 -7.21 1.30 14.31
CA ASP A 23 -6.01 2.12 14.45
C ASP A 23 -4.93 1.68 13.43
N SER A 24 -4.52 2.62 12.57
CA SER A 24 -3.65 2.31 11.44
C SER A 24 -2.27 1.76 11.83
N ASP A 25 -1.83 1.94 13.08
CA ASP A 25 -0.55 1.41 13.56
C ASP A 25 -0.57 -0.12 13.62
N ILE A 26 -1.74 -0.72 13.82
CA ILE A 26 -1.92 -2.18 13.86
C ILE A 26 -1.59 -2.81 12.49
N PRO A 27 -2.31 -2.49 11.39
CA PRO A 27 -1.98 -3.00 10.06
C PRO A 27 -0.62 -2.49 9.56
N TYR A 28 -0.20 -1.28 9.93
CA TYR A 28 1.12 -0.75 9.57
C TYR A 28 2.25 -1.65 10.09
N ASN A 29 2.26 -1.95 11.39
CA ASN A 29 3.30 -2.78 11.99
C ASN A 29 3.28 -4.21 11.45
N TYR A 30 2.11 -4.75 11.11
CA TYR A 30 1.99 -6.07 10.48
C TYR A 30 2.61 -6.08 9.07
N LEU A 31 2.19 -5.15 8.21
CA LEU A 31 2.67 -5.05 6.82
C LEU A 31 4.17 -4.73 6.76
N LEU A 32 4.67 -3.89 7.68
CA LEU A 32 6.09 -3.59 7.81
C LEU A 32 6.92 -4.85 8.09
N ARG A 33 6.47 -5.73 9.00
CA ARG A 33 7.15 -7.02 9.29
C ARG A 33 7.15 -7.98 8.10
N LYS A 34 6.16 -7.89 7.21
CA LYS A 34 6.10 -8.66 5.95
C LYS A 34 6.99 -8.05 4.86
N GLY A 35 7.69 -6.94 5.13
CA GLY A 35 8.54 -6.23 4.18
C GLY A 35 7.76 -5.40 3.17
N ILE A 36 6.54 -4.98 3.51
CA ILE A 36 5.68 -4.13 2.68
C ILE A 36 5.73 -2.72 3.25
N ILE A 37 6.16 -1.76 2.43
CA ILE A 37 6.28 -0.36 2.85
C ILE A 37 4.93 0.34 2.66
N VAL A 38 4.28 0.71 3.76
CA VAL A 38 3.04 1.50 3.81
C VAL A 38 3.23 2.71 4.71
N ARG A 39 2.39 3.74 4.56
CA ARG A 39 2.47 4.95 5.39
C ARG A 39 1.13 5.25 6.06
N PRO A 40 1.09 5.36 7.39
CA PRO A 40 -0.05 5.92 8.11
C PRO A 40 -0.35 7.34 7.62
N VAL A 41 -1.63 7.66 7.47
CA VAL A 41 -2.08 9.02 7.14
C VAL A 41 -2.87 9.66 8.29
N LYS A 42 -2.59 9.23 9.54
CA LYS A 42 -3.23 9.78 10.74
C LYS A 42 -3.15 11.31 10.80
N ASN A 43 -2.00 11.87 10.40
CA ASN A 43 -1.76 13.32 10.38
C ASN A 43 -2.66 14.10 9.40
N TYR A 44 -3.37 13.41 8.50
CA TYR A 44 -4.33 13.98 7.57
C TYR A 44 -5.80 13.82 8.03
N GLY A 45 -6.02 13.42 9.30
CA GLY A 45 -7.37 13.21 9.85
C GLY A 45 -7.97 11.84 9.51
N LEU A 46 -7.14 10.90 9.03
CA LEU A 46 -7.54 9.54 8.64
C LEU A 46 -6.82 8.52 9.54
N PRO A 47 -7.22 8.38 10.81
CA PRO A 47 -6.50 7.59 11.82
C PRO A 47 -6.55 6.08 11.56
N THR A 48 -7.48 5.64 10.71
CA THR A 48 -7.76 4.24 10.38
C THR A 48 -7.22 3.83 9.01
N SER A 49 -6.59 4.75 8.29
CA SER A 49 -6.20 4.52 6.89
C SER A 49 -4.69 4.50 6.68
N LEU A 50 -4.27 3.68 5.72
CA LEU A 50 -2.89 3.59 5.23
C LEU A 50 -2.82 4.01 3.76
N ARG A 51 -1.77 4.76 3.44
CA ARG A 51 -1.35 5.00 2.06
C ARG A 51 -0.37 3.91 1.63
N ILE A 52 -0.75 3.17 0.61
CA ILE A 52 0.01 2.02 0.10
C ILE A 52 0.50 2.36 -1.30
N THR A 53 1.80 2.20 -1.54
CA THR A 53 2.37 2.40 -2.87
C THR A 53 2.12 1.16 -3.73
N VAL A 54 1.49 1.34 -4.89
CA VAL A 54 1.31 0.32 -5.93
C VAL A 54 2.67 0.06 -6.57
N GLY A 55 3.11 -1.20 -6.48
CA GLY A 55 4.40 -1.65 -7.00
C GLY A 55 4.26 -2.52 -8.23
N THR A 56 5.24 -3.39 -8.43
CA THR A 56 5.17 -4.46 -9.44
C THR A 56 4.02 -5.42 -9.14
N GLN A 57 3.62 -6.24 -10.11
CA GLN A 57 2.58 -7.27 -9.91
C GLN A 57 2.90 -8.18 -8.71
N GLU A 58 4.13 -8.65 -8.59
CA GLU A 58 4.57 -9.49 -7.47
C GLU A 58 4.45 -8.79 -6.10
N GLN A 59 4.81 -7.49 -6.04
CA GLN A 59 4.66 -6.69 -4.82
C GLN A 59 3.17 -6.53 -4.44
N ASN A 60 2.30 -6.34 -5.44
CA ASN A 60 0.86 -6.21 -5.24
C ASN A 60 0.24 -7.54 -4.80
N GLU A 61 0.66 -8.68 -5.36
CA GLU A 61 0.21 -10.01 -4.94
C GLU A 61 0.63 -10.31 -3.49
N LYS A 62 1.88 -9.98 -3.12
CA LYS A 62 2.36 -10.11 -1.74
C LYS A 62 1.57 -9.22 -0.78
N LEU A 63 1.24 -7.99 -1.19
CA LEU A 63 0.40 -7.07 -0.43
C LEU A 63 -0.99 -7.67 -0.18
N ILE A 64 -1.68 -8.12 -1.23
CA ILE A 64 -3.03 -8.68 -1.15
C ILE A 64 -3.03 -9.89 -0.22
N ARG A 65 -2.05 -10.80 -0.36
CA ARG A 65 -1.92 -11.97 0.51
C ARG A 65 -1.71 -11.57 1.97
N ALA A 66 -0.82 -10.61 2.25
CA ALA A 66 -0.60 -10.15 3.61
C ALA A 66 -1.85 -9.50 4.22
N ILE A 67 -2.61 -8.73 3.44
CA ILE A 67 -3.88 -8.15 3.89
C ILE A 67 -4.92 -9.25 4.18
N LYS A 68 -5.05 -10.26 3.31
CA LYS A 68 -5.94 -11.41 3.55
C LYS A 68 -5.57 -12.16 4.83
N GLU A 69 -4.29 -12.46 5.02
CA GLU A 69 -3.75 -13.10 6.22
C GLU A 69 -4.04 -12.26 7.48
N PHE A 70 -3.87 -10.94 7.40
CA PHE A 70 -4.17 -10.01 8.50
C PHE A 70 -5.66 -9.97 8.85
N LEU A 71 -6.54 -9.96 7.86
CA LEU A 71 -8.00 -9.92 8.05
C LEU A 71 -8.61 -11.28 8.38
N GLY A 72 -7.79 -12.34 8.54
CA GLY A 72 -8.27 -13.69 8.83
C GLY A 72 -9.04 -14.35 7.68
N HIS A 73 -8.98 -13.79 6.47
CA HIS A 73 -9.55 -14.39 5.27
C HIS A 73 -8.54 -15.38 4.70
N GLY A 74 -8.32 -16.49 5.41
CA GLY A 74 -7.57 -17.62 4.87
C GLY A 74 -8.36 -18.21 3.69
N ASP A 75 -7.75 -18.21 2.50
CA ASP A 75 -8.27 -18.95 1.35
C ASP A 75 -8.45 -20.40 1.81
N SER A 76 -9.72 -20.80 2.02
CA SER A 76 -10.12 -22.18 2.33
C SER A 76 -10.10 -23.02 1.07
#